data_AF-A0A6V7L9X8-F1
#
_entry.id   AF-A0A6V7L9X8-F1
#
_cell.length_a   1.000
_cell.length_b   1.000
_cell.length_c   1.000
_cell.angle_alpha   90.00
_cell.angle_beta   90.00
_cell.angle_gamma   90.00
#
_symmetry.space_group_name_H-M   'P 1'
#
loop_
_entity.id
_entity.type
_entity.pdbx_description
1 polymer ?
#
loop_
_entity_poly.entity_id
_entity_poly.type
_entity_poly.pdbx_seq_one_letter_code
_entity_poly.pdbx_strand_id
1 'polypeptide(L)'
;SRSIRSSGGRSSRSGMRALVDALSETRPKSPASQVDNEEPIELAHYPDAMKPPPGAKPPIERDDFPAPPYPYTDPERRRRWSDTYKGVSDDEDEDLTATENTEKDVLDGHQKKYINEVEQKLKKEQDELSKIDTGIAKVFLHDIEKNRENLRHRAANVDPRNASRTPSAAREPTYRLRYESPVGA
;
A
#
# COMPACT_ATOMS: atom_id res chain seq x y z
N SER A 1 32.46 -33.86 59.66
CA SER A 1 31.19 -33.14 59.88
C SER A 1 31.20 -31.77 59.21
N ARG A 2 30.50 -31.62 58.08
CA ARG A 2 30.10 -30.31 57.54
C ARG A 2 28.68 -30.42 56.98
N SER A 3 27.75 -29.77 57.67
CA SER A 3 26.32 -29.64 57.34
C SER A 3 26.16 -28.49 56.35
N ILE A 4 25.58 -28.76 55.17
CA ILE A 4 25.09 -27.72 54.27
C ILE A 4 23.62 -27.46 54.60
N ARG A 5 23.35 -26.29 55.19
CA ARG A 5 21.99 -25.78 55.39
C ARG A 5 21.55 -25.09 54.11
N SER A 6 20.53 -25.65 53.45
CA SER A 6 19.82 -24.96 52.37
C SER A 6 18.85 -23.95 52.98
N SER A 7 19.21 -22.67 53.01
CA SER A 7 18.30 -21.58 53.33
C SER A 7 18.19 -20.63 52.14
N GLY A 8 17.04 -20.62 51.50
CA GLY A 8 16.75 -19.72 50.38
C GLY A 8 15.47 -20.12 49.66
N GLY A 9 14.34 -20.20 50.39
CA GLY A 9 13.01 -20.43 49.81
C GLY A 9 12.63 -19.31 48.86
N ARG A 10 12.90 -19.51 47.57
CA ARG A 10 12.38 -18.66 46.49
C ARG A 10 10.94 -19.11 46.26
N SER A 11 10.00 -18.28 46.71
CA SER A 11 8.55 -18.41 46.46
C SER A 11 8.30 -18.81 45.00
N SER A 12 7.86 -20.06 44.78
CA SER A 12 7.59 -20.62 43.45
C SER A 12 6.23 -20.14 42.92
N ARG A 13 6.00 -18.83 42.94
CA ARG A 13 4.87 -18.26 42.20
C ARG A 13 5.25 -18.33 40.72
N SER A 14 4.65 -19.30 40.01
CA SER A 14 4.72 -19.36 38.54
C SER A 14 4.44 -17.97 37.96
N GLY A 15 5.17 -17.56 36.92
CA GLY A 15 4.98 -16.26 36.29
C GLY A 15 3.53 -15.98 35.90
N MET A 16 2.75 -17.03 35.63
CA MET A 16 1.31 -16.92 35.38
C MET A 16 0.52 -16.44 36.61
N ARG A 17 0.87 -16.89 37.82
CA ARG A 17 0.23 -16.40 39.06
C ARG A 17 0.54 -14.93 39.32
N ALA A 18 1.76 -14.48 39.02
CA ALA A 18 2.11 -13.06 39.13
C ALA A 18 1.32 -12.19 38.13
N LEU A 19 1.05 -12.70 36.93
CA LEU A 19 0.18 -12.01 35.96
C LEU A 19 -1.28 -11.98 36.42
N VAL A 20 -1.80 -13.08 36.97
CA VAL A 20 -3.19 -13.13 37.51
C VAL A 20 -3.36 -12.18 38.68
N ASP A 21 -2.40 -12.12 39.62
CA ASP A 21 -2.42 -11.16 40.72
C ASP A 21 -2.46 -9.71 40.18
N ALA A 22 -1.63 -9.38 39.19
CA ALA A 22 -1.59 -8.05 38.56
C ALA A 22 -2.86 -7.69 37.76
N LEU A 23 -3.58 -8.68 37.23
CA LEU A 23 -4.88 -8.50 36.55
C LEU A 23 -6.03 -8.33 37.56
N SER A 24 -5.93 -8.98 38.72
CA SER A 24 -6.91 -8.90 39.80
C SER A 24 -6.82 -7.60 40.60
N GLU A 25 -5.67 -6.94 40.57
CA GLU A 25 -5.45 -5.66 41.22
C GLU A 25 -6.22 -4.58 40.46
N THR A 26 -7.32 -4.11 41.05
CA THR A 26 -8.24 -3.17 40.41
C THR A 26 -7.51 -1.88 40.07
N ARG A 27 -7.28 -1.62 38.78
CA ARG A 27 -6.74 -0.32 38.34
C ARG A 27 -7.60 0.81 38.90
N PRO A 28 -7.01 1.88 39.45
CA PRO A 28 -7.78 3.05 39.85
C PRO A 28 -8.51 3.59 38.61
N LYS A 29 -9.85 3.66 38.68
CA LYS A 29 -10.64 4.27 37.61
C LYS A 29 -10.13 5.71 37.44
N SER A 30 -9.76 6.07 36.21
CA SER A 30 -9.33 7.43 35.90
C SER A 30 -10.46 8.42 36.22
N PRO A 31 -10.15 9.65 36.67
CA PRO A 31 -11.16 10.66 37.01
C PRO A 31 -12.07 11.06 35.82
N ALA A 32 -11.72 10.68 34.59
CA ALA A 32 -12.59 10.80 33.41
C ALA A 32 -13.80 9.82 33.43
N SER A 33 -13.84 8.89 34.37
CA SER A 33 -14.94 7.96 34.60
C SER A 33 -16.11 8.57 35.40
N GLN A 34 -16.00 9.82 35.87
CA GLN A 34 -17.02 10.48 36.69
C GLN A 34 -18.04 11.30 35.88
N VAL A 35 -17.81 11.49 34.58
CA VAL A 35 -18.79 12.06 33.66
C VAL A 35 -19.56 10.89 33.03
N ASP A 36 -20.88 11.01 32.96
CA ASP A 36 -21.78 10.05 32.29
C ASP A 36 -21.40 9.97 30.80
N ASN A 37 -20.43 9.11 30.48
CA ASN A 37 -19.90 8.96 29.13
C ASN A 37 -20.85 8.19 28.21
N GLU A 38 -21.94 7.63 28.75
CA GLU A 38 -22.90 6.82 28.00
C GLU A 38 -23.55 7.64 26.88
N GLU A 39 -23.98 8.88 27.14
CA GLU A 39 -24.61 9.73 26.12
C GLU A 39 -23.63 10.09 24.98
N PRO A 40 -22.40 10.59 25.23
CA PRO A 40 -21.41 10.81 24.16
C PRO A 40 -21.05 9.55 23.38
N ILE A 41 -20.96 8.39 24.05
CA ILE A 41 -20.66 7.11 23.40
C ILE A 41 -21.81 6.71 22.48
N GLU A 42 -23.06 6.85 22.92
CA GLU A 42 -24.25 6.55 22.11
C GLU A 42 -24.37 7.46 20.89
N LEU A 43 -24.09 8.76 21.05
CA LEU A 43 -24.19 9.73 19.96
C LEU A 43 -23.05 9.62 18.95
N ALA A 44 -21.88 9.13 19.35
CA ALA A 44 -20.74 8.92 18.46
C ALA A 44 -21.01 7.90 17.33
N HIS A 45 -22.08 7.10 17.43
CA HIS A 45 -22.52 6.21 16.36
C HIS A 45 -23.17 6.94 15.18
N TYR A 46 -23.56 8.20 15.37
CA TYR A 46 -24.22 9.00 14.35
C TYR A 46 -23.29 10.12 13.87
N PRO A 47 -23.17 10.35 12.55
CA PRO A 47 -22.26 11.35 12.00
C PRO A 47 -22.56 12.76 12.52
N ASP A 48 -23.83 13.09 12.73
CA ASP A 48 -24.29 14.40 13.20
C ASP A 48 -24.41 14.49 14.73
N ALA A 49 -23.93 13.48 15.46
CA ALA A 49 -24.11 13.34 16.91
C ALA A 49 -25.58 13.45 17.36
N MET A 50 -26.53 13.09 16.48
CA MET A 50 -27.96 13.08 16.74
C MET A 50 -28.57 11.77 16.26
N LYS A 51 -29.41 11.16 17.09
CA LYS A 51 -30.15 9.96 16.72
C LYS A 51 -31.25 10.34 15.71
N PRO A 52 -31.32 9.66 14.54
CA PRO A 52 -32.36 9.95 13.57
C PRO A 52 -33.74 9.60 14.15
N PRO A 53 -34.80 10.36 13.79
CA PRO A 53 -36.15 10.06 14.25
C PRO A 53 -36.58 8.67 13.76
N PRO A 54 -37.36 7.93 14.57
CA PRO A 54 -37.76 6.56 14.25
C PRO A 54 -38.53 6.52 12.93
N GLY A 55 -38.02 5.74 11.96
CA GLY A 55 -38.62 5.61 10.63
C GLY A 55 -38.09 6.56 9.55
N ALA A 56 -37.16 7.46 9.90
CA ALA A 56 -36.46 8.26 8.89
C ALA A 56 -35.54 7.36 8.05
N LYS A 57 -35.74 7.37 6.73
CA LYS A 57 -34.80 6.75 5.80
C LYS A 57 -33.54 7.62 5.77
N PRO A 58 -32.33 7.04 5.88
CA PRO A 58 -31.11 7.82 5.76
C PRO A 58 -31.13 8.57 4.41
N PRO A 59 -30.69 9.84 4.37
CA PRO A 59 -30.57 10.55 3.11
C PRO A 59 -29.56 9.79 2.26
N ILE A 60 -30.04 9.23 1.16
CA ILE A 60 -29.17 8.75 0.09
C ILE A 60 -28.62 10.02 -0.56
N GLU A 61 -27.38 10.38 -0.25
CA GLU A 61 -26.72 11.64 -0.68
C GLU A 61 -26.48 11.72 -2.21
N ARG A 62 -27.17 10.90 -2.99
CA ARG A 62 -27.02 10.79 -4.43
C ARG A 62 -28.41 10.73 -5.07
N ASP A 63 -28.73 11.78 -5.82
CA ASP A 63 -29.98 11.89 -6.60
C ASP A 63 -30.15 10.73 -7.60
N ASP A 64 -29.05 10.06 -7.96
CA ASP A 64 -29.00 8.89 -8.83
C ASP A 64 -29.17 7.54 -8.09
N PHE A 65 -29.72 7.54 -6.88
CA PHE A 65 -30.00 6.32 -6.11
C PHE A 65 -31.52 6.15 -5.91
N PRO A 66 -32.11 4.97 -6.20
CA PRO A 66 -31.49 3.77 -6.76
C PRO A 66 -31.04 3.98 -8.22
N ALA A 67 -29.96 3.30 -8.61
CA ALA A 67 -29.43 3.39 -9.96
C ALA A 67 -30.53 3.08 -10.99
N PRO A 68 -30.61 3.81 -12.11
CA PRO A 68 -31.53 3.48 -13.18
C PRO A 68 -31.30 2.02 -13.63
N PRO A 69 -32.36 1.30 -14.04
CA PRO A 69 -32.26 -0.10 -14.46
C PRO A 69 -31.19 -0.25 -15.54
N TYR A 70 -30.35 -1.29 -15.41
CA TYR A 70 -29.24 -1.52 -16.33
C TYR A 70 -29.79 -1.63 -17.76
N PRO A 71 -29.10 -1.12 -18.78
CA PRO A 71 -29.66 -1.01 -20.14
C PRO A 71 -30.17 -2.34 -20.75
N TYR A 72 -29.74 -3.49 -20.22
CA TYR A 72 -30.16 -4.83 -20.65
C TYR A 72 -31.24 -5.49 -19.78
N THR A 73 -31.70 -4.85 -18.69
CA THR A 73 -32.79 -5.38 -17.86
C THR A 73 -34.14 -5.17 -18.54
N ASP A 74 -34.27 -4.18 -19.43
CA ASP A 74 -35.45 -3.97 -20.26
C ASP A 74 -35.36 -4.77 -21.58
N PRO A 75 -36.22 -5.79 -21.81
CA PRO A 75 -36.19 -6.61 -23.02
C PRO A 75 -36.34 -5.81 -24.32
N GLU A 76 -37.07 -4.69 -24.27
CA GLU A 76 -37.33 -3.82 -25.41
C GLU A 76 -36.10 -2.96 -25.80
N ARG A 77 -35.27 -2.56 -24.82
CA ARG A 77 -34.02 -1.81 -25.05
C ARG A 77 -32.88 -2.71 -25.51
N ARG A 78 -32.79 -3.93 -24.95
CA ARG A 78 -31.78 -4.93 -25.35
C ARG A 78 -31.79 -5.19 -26.85
N ARG A 79 -32.98 -5.25 -27.45
CA ARG A 79 -33.17 -5.56 -28.89
C ARG A 79 -32.73 -4.44 -29.83
N ARG A 80 -32.73 -3.18 -29.38
CA ARG A 80 -32.35 -2.03 -30.22
C ARG A 80 -30.85 -1.79 -30.32
N TRP A 81 -30.07 -2.27 -29.34
CA TRP A 81 -28.61 -2.10 -29.32
C TRP A 81 -27.84 -3.34 -29.77
N SER A 82 -28.48 -4.50 -29.90
CA SER A 82 -27.83 -5.73 -30.37
C SER A 82 -27.59 -5.78 -31.88
N ASP A 83 -28.22 -4.90 -32.66
CA ASP A 83 -28.26 -5.05 -34.13
C ASP A 83 -27.17 -4.25 -34.87
N THR A 84 -26.37 -3.43 -34.18
CA THR A 84 -25.29 -2.64 -34.81
C THR A 84 -23.91 -3.32 -34.79
N TYR A 85 -23.76 -4.46 -34.11
CA TYR A 85 -22.49 -5.20 -34.02
C TYR A 85 -22.53 -6.49 -34.86
N LYS A 86 -22.80 -6.34 -36.16
CA LYS A 86 -22.74 -7.42 -37.15
C LYS A 86 -22.06 -6.91 -38.41
N GLY A 87 -20.81 -6.46 -38.27
CA GLY A 87 -20.09 -5.78 -39.35
C GLY A 87 -18.59 -5.62 -39.13
N VAL A 88 -17.94 -6.53 -38.40
CA VAL A 88 -16.48 -6.65 -38.46
C VAL A 88 -16.19 -8.04 -39.01
N SER A 89 -15.73 -8.06 -40.26
CA SER A 89 -15.23 -9.26 -40.92
C SER A 89 -13.98 -9.73 -40.18
N ASP A 90 -13.98 -11.00 -39.77
CA ASP A 90 -12.75 -11.77 -39.64
C ASP A 90 -12.09 -11.85 -41.04
N ASP A 91 -10.77 -11.93 -41.09
CA ASP A 91 -9.91 -12.15 -42.28
C ASP A 91 -9.20 -10.91 -42.88
N GLU A 92 -8.19 -10.40 -42.16
CA GLU A 92 -6.90 -10.06 -42.79
C GLU A 92 -5.77 -10.67 -41.94
N ASP A 93 -5.23 -11.79 -42.43
CA ASP A 93 -3.99 -12.40 -41.99
C ASP A 93 -2.81 -11.44 -42.24
N GLU A 94 -2.46 -10.62 -41.24
CA GLU A 94 -1.15 -9.97 -41.17
C GLU A 94 -0.45 -10.42 -39.88
N ASP A 95 0.72 -11.02 -40.07
CA ASP A 95 1.64 -11.60 -39.08
C ASP A 95 1.84 -10.72 -37.84
N LEU A 96 1.05 -10.98 -36.79
CA LEU A 96 1.28 -10.49 -35.42
C LEU A 96 1.60 -11.67 -34.51
N THR A 97 2.64 -12.42 -34.86
CA THR A 97 3.37 -13.20 -33.87
C THR A 97 4.06 -12.23 -32.90
N ALA A 98 3.61 -12.24 -31.64
CA ALA A 98 4.21 -11.58 -30.47
C ALA A 98 4.15 -10.04 -30.42
N THR A 99 3.05 -9.48 -29.93
CA THR A 99 3.14 -8.25 -29.10
C THR A 99 2.02 -8.19 -28.07
N GLU A 100 2.07 -9.08 -27.08
CA GLU A 100 1.49 -8.85 -25.75
C GLU A 100 2.30 -7.73 -25.04
N ASN A 101 2.26 -6.49 -25.52
CA ASN A 101 2.77 -5.35 -24.76
C ASN A 101 1.61 -4.40 -24.46
N THR A 102 1.07 -4.66 -23.28
CA THR A 102 0.11 -3.91 -22.50
C THR A 102 0.27 -2.39 -22.56
N GLU A 103 -0.86 -1.68 -22.57
CA GLU A 103 -1.00 -0.22 -22.36
C GLU A 103 -0.35 0.29 -21.05
N LYS A 104 0.12 -0.61 -20.17
CA LYS A 104 0.96 -0.33 -18.99
C LYS A 104 2.37 0.18 -19.32
N ASP A 105 2.84 0.05 -20.57
CA ASP A 105 4.22 0.38 -20.94
C ASP A 105 4.46 1.87 -21.30
N VAL A 106 3.41 2.67 -21.47
CA VAL A 106 3.56 4.06 -21.95
C VAL A 106 4.08 5.01 -20.86
N LEU A 107 3.67 4.82 -19.60
CA LEU A 107 4.06 5.69 -18.46
C LEU A 107 5.38 5.26 -17.81
N ASP A 108 5.64 3.95 -17.74
CA ASP A 108 6.93 3.41 -17.28
C ASP A 108 8.06 3.80 -18.26
N GLY A 109 7.73 4.01 -19.54
CA GLY A 109 8.65 4.50 -20.56
C GLY A 109 9.30 5.85 -20.23
N HIS A 110 8.58 6.82 -19.65
CA HIS A 110 9.16 8.15 -19.36
C HIS A 110 10.17 8.10 -18.20
N GLN A 111 9.86 7.33 -17.15
CA GLN A 111 10.77 7.16 -16.02
C GLN A 111 11.95 6.26 -16.36
N LYS A 112 11.73 5.19 -17.13
CA LYS A 112 12.80 4.37 -17.71
C LYS A 112 13.72 5.20 -18.60
N LYS A 113 13.17 6.09 -19.44
CA LYS A 113 13.95 7.04 -20.25
C LYS A 113 14.80 7.95 -19.38
N TYR A 114 14.22 8.59 -18.36
CA TYR A 114 14.97 9.43 -17.43
C TYR A 114 16.10 8.68 -16.72
N ILE A 115 15.82 7.47 -16.20
CA ILE A 115 16.84 6.64 -15.53
C ILE A 115 17.96 6.28 -16.51
N ASN A 116 17.63 5.89 -17.74
CA ASN A 116 18.62 5.58 -18.77
C ASN A 116 19.47 6.80 -19.14
N GLU A 117 18.86 7.98 -19.28
CA GLU A 117 19.59 9.24 -19.54
C GLU A 117 20.54 9.59 -18.41
N VAL A 118 20.11 9.46 -17.16
CA VAL A 118 20.94 9.70 -15.98
C VAL A 118 22.09 8.69 -15.90
N GLU A 119 21.83 7.41 -16.18
CA GLU A 119 22.85 6.37 -16.18
C GLU A 119 23.90 6.59 -17.28
N GLN A 120 23.48 7.04 -18.46
CA GLN A 120 24.41 7.44 -19.53
C GLN A 120 25.29 8.62 -19.12
N LYS A 121 24.76 9.61 -18.40
CA LYS A 121 25.54 10.75 -17.88
C LYS A 121 26.56 10.30 -16.84
N LEU A 122 26.12 9.53 -15.85
CA LEU A 122 27.00 8.98 -14.80
C LEU A 122 28.13 8.13 -15.39
N LYS A 123 27.84 7.35 -16.44
CA LYS A 123 28.85 6.55 -17.14
C LYS A 123 29.92 7.42 -17.82
N LYS A 124 29.51 8.50 -18.52
CA LYS A 124 30.45 9.44 -19.14
C LYS A 124 31.34 10.12 -18.09
N GLU A 125 30.76 10.55 -16.97
CA GLU A 125 31.50 11.16 -15.86
C GLU A 125 32.52 10.18 -15.25
N GLN A 126 32.14 8.91 -15.07
CA GLN A 126 33.03 7.85 -14.61
C GLN A 126 34.21 7.64 -15.57
N ASP A 127 33.94 7.61 -16.89
CA ASP A 127 34.98 7.46 -17.92
C ASP A 127 35.92 8.68 -17.98
N GLU A 128 35.45 9.88 -17.62
CA GLU A 128 36.28 11.08 -17.52
C GLU A 128 37.14 11.09 -16.25
N LEU A 129 36.56 10.76 -15.10
CA LEU A 129 37.26 10.74 -13.82
C LEU A 129 38.27 9.59 -13.71
N SER A 130 37.99 8.46 -14.34
CA SER A 130 38.92 7.31 -14.38
C SER A 130 40.23 7.61 -15.12
N LYS A 131 40.24 8.60 -16.02
CA LYS A 131 41.46 9.06 -16.70
C LYS A 131 42.40 9.85 -15.77
N ILE A 132 41.88 10.34 -14.65
CA ILE A 132 42.59 11.20 -13.72
C ILE A 132 43.04 10.35 -12.51
N ASP A 133 44.33 10.02 -12.40
CA ASP A 133 44.89 9.36 -11.21
C ASP A 133 45.22 10.38 -10.10
N THR A 134 44.22 11.14 -9.68
CA THR A 134 44.32 12.02 -8.50
C THR A 134 43.49 11.45 -7.35
N GLY A 135 43.93 11.70 -6.12
CA GLY A 135 43.22 11.21 -4.92
C GLY A 135 41.78 11.71 -4.84
N ILE A 136 41.51 12.93 -5.33
CA ILE A 136 40.16 13.51 -5.33
C ILE A 136 39.26 12.85 -6.39
N ALA A 137 39.80 12.48 -7.56
CA ALA A 137 39.05 11.75 -8.58
C ALA A 137 38.54 10.40 -8.07
N LYS A 138 39.32 9.70 -7.22
CA LYS A 138 38.90 8.45 -6.58
C LYS A 138 37.70 8.63 -5.64
N VAL A 139 37.62 9.75 -4.93
CA VAL A 139 36.46 10.08 -4.07
C VAL A 139 35.22 10.31 -4.93
N PHE A 140 35.34 11.09 -6.01
CA PHE A 140 34.21 11.32 -6.92
C PHE A 140 33.74 10.03 -7.60
N LEU A 141 34.65 9.12 -7.99
CA LEU A 141 34.28 7.82 -8.53
C LEU A 141 33.44 7.00 -7.54
N HIS A 142 33.83 6.98 -6.26
CA HIS A 142 33.08 6.32 -5.20
C HIS A 142 31.69 6.96 -5.01
N ASP A 143 31.60 8.29 -5.02
CA ASP A 143 30.31 9.00 -4.89
C ASP A 143 29.38 8.75 -6.07
N ILE A 144 29.91 8.69 -7.30
CA ILE A 144 29.17 8.34 -8.52
C ILE A 144 28.61 6.92 -8.43
N GLU A 145 29.42 5.96 -8.01
CA GLU A 145 28.99 4.57 -7.86
C GLU A 145 27.87 4.44 -6.82
N LYS A 146 28.04 5.10 -5.67
CA LYS A 146 27.01 5.17 -4.62
C LYS A 146 25.73 5.83 -5.10
N ASN A 147 25.83 6.90 -5.88
CA ASN A 147 24.66 7.58 -6.45
C ASN A 147 23.93 6.68 -7.46
N ARG A 148 24.67 5.92 -8.28
CA ARG A 148 24.09 4.94 -9.21
C ARG A 148 23.34 3.84 -8.45
N GLU A 149 23.92 3.29 -7.38
CA GLU A 149 23.26 2.29 -6.54
C GLU A 149 21.98 2.86 -5.90
N ASN A 150 22.06 4.07 -5.32
CA ASN A 150 20.91 4.75 -4.73
C ASN A 150 19.78 4.98 -5.74
N LEU A 151 20.09 5.36 -6.97
CA LEU A 151 19.09 5.54 -8.02
C LEU A 151 18.35 4.23 -8.33
N ARG A 152 19.10 3.12 -8.47
CA ARG A 152 18.54 1.79 -8.70
C ARG A 152 17.69 1.33 -7.52
N HIS A 153 18.17 1.52 -6.30
CA HIS A 153 17.44 1.15 -5.09
C HIS A 153 16.13 1.94 -4.96
N ARG A 154 16.13 3.26 -5.22
CA ARG A 154 14.91 4.10 -5.17
C ARG A 154 13.92 3.77 -6.28
N ALA A 155 14.40 3.34 -7.45
CA ALA A 155 13.54 2.91 -8.55
C ALA A 155 12.85 1.57 -8.25
N ALA A 156 13.55 0.63 -7.61
CA ALA A 156 13.02 -0.68 -7.24
C ALA A 156 12.14 -0.64 -5.98
N ASN A 157 12.52 0.20 -5.00
CA ASN A 157 11.93 0.21 -3.67
C ASN A 157 11.26 1.57 -3.42
N VAL A 158 9.95 1.60 -3.63
CA VAL A 158 9.12 2.76 -3.28
C VAL A 158 8.76 2.68 -1.80
N ASP A 159 9.08 3.73 -1.02
CA ASP A 159 8.68 3.82 0.39
C ASP A 159 7.15 3.95 0.49
N PRO A 160 6.45 3.02 1.17
CA PRO A 160 5.00 3.08 1.32
C PRO A 160 4.51 4.35 2.02
N ARG A 161 5.30 4.94 2.92
CA ARG A 161 4.93 6.20 3.61
C ARG A 161 4.91 7.37 2.64
N ASN A 162 5.86 7.40 1.71
CA ASN A 162 5.95 8.44 0.70
C ASN A 162 4.98 8.20 -0.47
N ALA A 163 4.71 6.94 -0.82
CA ALA A 163 3.72 6.55 -1.83
C ALA A 163 2.28 6.84 -1.41
N SER A 164 1.98 6.82 -0.10
CA SER A 164 0.63 7.12 0.43
C SER A 164 0.21 8.58 0.28
N ARG A 165 1.18 9.50 0.15
CA ARG A 165 0.93 10.93 -0.08
C ARG A 165 0.61 11.13 -1.55
N THR A 166 -0.54 10.61 -1.96
CA THR A 166 -1.06 10.54 -3.33
C THR A 166 0.01 10.09 -4.32
N PRO A 167 0.02 8.83 -4.80
CA PRO A 167 0.80 8.56 -6.00
C PRO A 167 0.35 9.60 -7.03
N SER A 168 1.30 10.28 -7.67
CA SER A 168 0.96 11.00 -8.90
C SER A 168 0.14 10.04 -9.75
N ALA A 169 -0.96 10.48 -10.34
CA ALA A 169 -1.76 9.62 -11.23
C ALA A 169 -0.91 8.96 -12.34
N ALA A 170 0.31 9.48 -12.57
CA ALA A 170 1.30 8.94 -13.49
C ALA A 170 2.19 7.80 -12.93
N ARG A 171 2.14 7.45 -11.64
CA ARG A 171 3.02 6.45 -11.02
C ARG A 171 2.24 5.44 -10.19
N GLU A 172 2.03 4.25 -10.75
CA GLU A 172 1.47 3.11 -10.01
C GLU A 172 2.58 2.26 -9.37
N PRO A 173 2.39 1.78 -8.13
CA PRO A 173 3.30 0.79 -7.55
C PRO A 173 3.16 -0.56 -8.28
N THR A 174 4.25 -1.31 -8.36
CA THR A 174 4.22 -2.65 -8.95
C THR A 174 3.35 -3.59 -8.10
N TYR A 175 2.24 -4.06 -8.66
CA TYR A 175 1.39 -5.06 -8.03
C TYR A 175 2.08 -6.43 -8.11
N ARG A 176 2.47 -6.99 -6.95
CA ARG A 176 2.95 -8.37 -6.83
C ARG A 176 2.02 -9.17 -5.93
N LEU A 177 1.73 -10.42 -6.31
CA LEU A 177 0.89 -11.29 -5.50
C LEU A 177 1.67 -11.82 -4.29
N ARG A 178 0.97 -12.05 -3.17
CA ARG A 178 1.61 -12.53 -1.93
C ARG A 178 2.34 -13.86 -2.09
N TYR A 179 1.87 -14.70 -3.02
CA TYR A 179 2.38 -16.06 -3.27
C TYR A 179 3.56 -16.10 -4.24
N GLU A 180 3.93 -14.98 -4.87
CA GLU A 180 5.12 -14.90 -5.74
C GLU A 180 6.42 -14.66 -4.95
N SER A 181 6.32 -14.35 -3.66
CA SER A 181 7.48 -14.22 -2.79
C SER A 181 7.84 -15.58 -2.15
N PRO A 182 9.09 -16.06 -2.30
CA PRO A 182 9.52 -17.34 -1.74
C PRO A 182 9.59 -17.34 -0.20
N VAL A 183 9.34 -16.19 0.45
CA VAL A 183 9.42 -16.04 1.91
C VAL A 183 8.11 -16.45 2.61
N GLY A 184 7.03 -16.69 1.86
CA GLY A 184 5.71 -17.03 2.41
C GLY A 184 4.97 -18.18 1.70
N ALA A 185 5.69 -18.99 0.92
CA ALA A 185 5.17 -20.22 0.29
C ALA A 185 5.49 -21.45 1.14
#